data_AF-A0A3P9DGL5-F1
#
_entry.id   AF-A0A3P9DGL5-F1
#
_cell.length_a   1.000
_cell.length_b   1.000
_cell.length_c   1.000
_cell.angle_alpha   90.00
_cell.angle_beta   90.00
_cell.angle_gamma   90.00
#
_symmetry.space_group_name_H-M   'P 1'
#
loop_
_entity.id
_entity.type
_entity.pdbx_description
1 polymer ?
#
loop_
_entity_poly.entity_id
_entity_poly.type
_entity_poly.pdbx_seq_one_letter_code
_entity_poly.pdbx_strand_id
1 'polypeptide(L)'
;LLDYLANAGCLRPMRSLRDRDLLVHDIVMFQVIHRVQGPFQRFCEGLKTLGVLEKMRRHPDSFRPLFCYEPHMLTADQVDDLFTFIYLQKEATEELLRRQLLPSGETISKMQKILAFATGATAVPPIGFSPAPSIELPLHVSYQLFKEKFDFKIQSTERRHSTDSYVGHAGLKNALKRDNS
;
A
#
# COMPACT_ATOMS: atom_id res chain seq x y z
N LEU A 1 12.08 22.87 23.75
CA LEU A 1 11.51 22.03 24.84
C LEU A 1 10.51 22.81 25.68
N LEU A 2 10.88 24.00 26.19
CA LEU A 2 9.98 24.82 27.01
C LEU A 2 8.66 25.18 26.29
N ASP A 3 8.73 25.62 25.03
CA ASP A 3 7.53 25.98 24.25
C ASP A 3 6.61 24.78 24.01
N TYR A 4 7.19 23.59 23.85
CA TYR A 4 6.41 22.36 23.73
C TYR A 4 5.67 22.05 25.03
N LEU A 5 6.34 22.17 26.18
CA LEU A 5 5.71 22.00 27.50
C LEU A 5 4.66 23.08 27.76
N ALA A 6 4.89 24.32 27.30
CA ALA A 6 3.90 25.40 27.34
C ALA A 6 2.64 25.04 26.55
N ASN A 7 2.82 24.60 25.30
CA ASN A 7 1.72 24.16 24.45
C ASN A 7 0.98 22.95 25.02
N ALA A 8 1.69 22.05 25.70
CA ALA A 8 1.12 20.89 26.39
C ALA A 8 0.47 21.23 27.75
N GLY A 9 0.53 22.48 28.22
CA GLY A 9 0.02 22.87 29.55
C GLY A 9 0.85 22.33 30.72
N CYS A 10 2.09 21.93 30.46
CA CYS A 10 2.97 21.16 31.34
C CYS A 10 4.06 21.99 32.05
N LEU A 11 3.87 23.31 32.22
CA LEU A 11 4.87 24.20 32.85
C LEU A 11 4.90 24.14 34.39
N ARG A 12 4.20 23.19 35.00
CA ARG A 12 4.11 23.07 36.45
C ARG A 12 5.49 22.66 37.03
N PRO A 13 6.03 23.37 38.04
CA PRO A 13 7.26 22.95 38.69
C PRO A 13 7.09 21.59 39.38
N MET A 14 7.97 20.64 39.07
CA MET A 14 7.99 19.34 39.74
C MET A 14 8.62 19.49 41.13
N ARG A 15 7.87 19.13 42.18
CA ARG A 15 8.27 19.23 43.60
C ARG A 15 8.61 17.86 44.20
N SER A 16 8.18 16.79 43.57
CA SER A 16 8.47 15.41 43.97
C SER A 16 8.58 14.48 42.77
N LEU A 17 9.18 13.30 42.97
CA LEU A 17 9.27 12.29 41.92
C LEU A 17 7.90 11.78 41.44
N ARG A 18 6.84 11.91 42.25
CA ARG A 18 5.46 11.56 41.85
C ARG A 18 4.89 12.52 40.80
N ASP A 19 5.37 13.75 40.75
CA ASP A 19 4.93 14.75 39.77
C ASP A 19 5.40 14.39 38.35
N ARG A 20 6.44 13.54 38.24
CA ARG A 20 6.91 12.99 36.96
C ARG A 20 5.81 12.22 36.26
N ASP A 21 5.05 11.39 36.97
CA ASP A 21 4.04 10.53 36.35
C ASP A 21 2.87 11.38 35.83
N LEU A 22 2.52 12.45 36.54
CA LEU A 22 1.55 13.44 36.08
C LEU A 22 2.04 14.20 34.85
N LEU A 23 3.31 14.60 34.81
CA LEU A 23 3.91 15.25 33.64
C LEU A 23 3.91 14.33 32.41
N VAL A 24 4.28 13.06 32.60
CA VAL A 24 4.25 12.06 31.51
C VAL A 24 2.82 11.87 31.01
N HIS A 25 1.85 11.73 31.92
CA HIS A 25 0.44 11.64 31.58
C HIS A 25 -0.02 12.86 30.76
N ASP A 26 0.27 14.07 31.21
CA ASP A 26 -0.16 15.30 30.54
C ASP A 26 0.47 15.45 29.14
N ILE A 27 1.76 15.09 28.99
CA ILE A 27 2.44 15.09 27.69
C ILE A 27 1.81 14.06 26.75
N VAL A 28 1.53 12.85 27.22
CA VAL A 28 0.90 11.79 26.41
C VAL A 28 -0.51 12.22 25.99
N MET A 29 -1.31 12.77 26.91
CA MET A 29 -2.64 13.29 26.61
C MET A 29 -2.60 14.40 25.58
N PHE A 30 -1.67 15.35 25.71
CA PHE A 30 -1.52 16.41 24.72
C PHE A 30 -1.16 15.84 23.35
N GLN A 31 -0.16 14.97 23.30
CA GLN A 31 0.38 14.44 22.06
C GLN A 31 -0.62 13.53 21.31
N VAL A 32 -1.36 12.70 22.05
CA VAL A 32 -2.24 11.67 21.46
C VAL A 32 -3.68 12.14 21.33
N ILE A 33 -4.17 13.02 22.21
CA ILE A 33 -5.58 13.40 22.27
C ILE A 33 -5.77 14.87 21.87
N HIS A 34 -5.18 15.80 22.61
CA HIS A 34 -5.54 17.22 22.48
C HIS A 34 -5.13 17.80 21.12
N ARG A 35 -3.93 17.47 20.63
CA ARG A 35 -3.43 18.01 19.36
C ARG A 35 -4.21 17.53 18.14
N VAL A 36 -4.80 16.34 18.21
CA VAL A 36 -5.54 15.73 17.09
C VAL A 36 -7.05 16.00 17.18
N GLN A 37 -7.54 16.53 18.30
CA GLN A 37 -8.97 16.72 18.54
C GLN A 37 -9.65 17.61 17.50
N GLY A 38 -9.05 18.76 17.17
CA GLY A 38 -9.57 19.67 16.13
C GLY A 38 -9.63 19.03 14.74
N PRO A 39 -8.50 18.51 14.21
CA PRO A 39 -8.48 17.76 12.95
C PRO A 39 -9.47 16.58 12.93
N PHE A 40 -9.58 15.83 14.02
CA PHE A 40 -10.50 14.71 14.14
C PHE A 40 -11.96 15.15 14.07
N GLN A 41 -12.33 16.23 14.76
CA GLN A 41 -13.69 16.78 14.69
C GLN A 41 -14.05 17.21 13.27
N ARG A 42 -13.15 17.93 12.58
CA ARG A 42 -13.34 18.33 11.18
C ARG A 42 -13.46 17.13 10.24
N PHE A 43 -12.66 16.09 10.47
CA PHE A 43 -12.77 14.85 9.72
C PHE A 43 -14.14 14.19 9.90
N CYS A 44 -14.63 14.09 11.15
CA CYS A 44 -15.98 13.60 11.42
C CYS A 44 -17.07 14.47 10.79
N GLU A 45 -16.92 15.79 10.79
CA GLU A 45 -17.83 16.71 10.10
C GLU A 45 -17.86 16.45 8.59
N GLY A 46 -16.70 16.30 7.96
CA GLY A 46 -16.60 15.97 6.53
C GLY A 46 -17.29 14.65 6.18
N LEU A 47 -17.14 13.62 7.01
CA LEU A 47 -17.81 12.33 6.83
C LEU A 47 -19.33 12.40 7.02
N LYS A 48 -19.84 13.38 7.77
CA LYS A 48 -21.30 13.59 7.91
C LYS A 48 -21.92 14.16 6.64
N THR A 49 -21.18 14.96 5.86
CA THR A 49 -21.70 15.66 4.67
C THR A 49 -22.40 14.73 3.67
N LEU A 50 -21.88 13.51 3.50
CA LEU A 50 -22.46 12.49 2.62
C LEU A 50 -23.07 11.31 3.39
N GLY A 51 -23.29 11.46 4.70
CA GLY A 51 -23.88 10.42 5.56
C GLY A 51 -22.96 9.22 5.85
N VAL A 52 -21.68 9.28 5.47
CA VAL A 52 -20.71 8.19 5.65
C VAL A 52 -20.48 7.88 7.12
N LEU A 53 -20.41 8.90 7.98
CA LEU A 53 -20.17 8.70 9.42
C LEU A 53 -21.22 7.80 10.08
N GLU A 54 -22.49 7.96 9.72
CA GLU A 54 -23.59 7.16 10.29
C GLU A 54 -23.55 5.71 9.79
N LYS A 55 -23.13 5.50 8.53
CA LYS A 55 -22.91 4.15 7.99
C LYS A 55 -21.70 3.48 8.64
N MET A 56 -20.61 4.20 8.85
CA MET A 56 -19.42 3.70 9.57
C MET A 56 -19.76 3.25 10.98
N ARG A 57 -20.54 4.05 11.73
CA ARG A 57 -20.97 3.70 13.09
C ARG A 57 -21.89 2.48 13.13
N ARG A 58 -22.76 2.33 12.13
CA ARG A 58 -23.70 1.21 12.04
C ARG A 58 -23.03 -0.09 11.58
N HIS A 59 -21.94 0.00 10.81
CA HIS A 59 -21.26 -1.14 10.20
C HIS A 59 -19.73 -1.05 10.34
N PRO A 60 -19.18 -1.00 11.57
CA PRO A 60 -17.75 -0.75 11.78
C PRO A 60 -16.83 -1.75 11.05
N ASP A 61 -17.22 -3.02 11.03
CA ASP A 61 -16.42 -4.08 10.40
C ASP A 61 -16.32 -3.94 8.87
N SER A 62 -17.36 -3.41 8.21
CA SER A 62 -17.34 -3.18 6.76
C SER A 62 -16.44 -2.01 6.36
N PHE A 63 -16.26 -1.04 7.24
CA PHE A 63 -15.45 0.15 6.98
C PHE A 63 -14.01 0.01 7.50
N ARG A 64 -13.75 -0.93 8.40
CA ARG A 64 -12.42 -1.18 8.95
C ARG A 64 -11.35 -1.43 7.88
N PRO A 65 -11.57 -2.27 6.84
CA PRO A 65 -10.57 -2.45 5.77
C PRO A 65 -10.33 -1.20 4.91
N LEU A 66 -11.26 -0.23 4.93
CA LEU A 66 -11.15 1.00 4.15
C LEU A 66 -10.33 2.08 4.88
N PHE A 67 -10.42 2.12 6.21
CA PHE A 67 -9.86 3.19 7.04
C PHE A 67 -8.72 2.74 7.95
N CYS A 68 -8.62 1.44 8.23
CA CYS A 68 -7.57 0.86 9.06
C CYS A 68 -6.69 -0.02 8.19
N TYR A 69 -5.37 0.12 8.39
CA TYR A 69 -4.44 -0.81 7.79
C TYR A 69 -4.68 -2.21 8.38
N GLU A 70 -5.00 -3.15 7.51
CA GLU A 70 -5.03 -4.56 7.82
C GLU A 70 -3.98 -5.26 6.94
N PRO A 71 -3.01 -5.96 7.53
CA PRO A 71 -2.01 -6.68 6.75
C PRO A 71 -2.69 -7.83 6.01
N HIS A 72 -3.11 -7.58 4.78
CA HIS A 72 -3.66 -8.60 3.89
C HIS A 72 -2.53 -9.28 3.12
N MET A 73 -2.46 -10.60 3.24
CA MET A 73 -1.46 -11.42 2.55
C MET A 73 -1.98 -11.77 1.17
N LEU A 74 -1.41 -11.17 0.12
CA LEU A 74 -1.69 -11.59 -1.25
C LEU A 74 -1.13 -13.00 -1.48
N THR A 75 -2.01 -13.93 -1.83
CA THR A 75 -1.63 -15.28 -2.28
C THR A 75 -1.35 -15.30 -3.78
N ALA A 76 -0.67 -16.34 -4.26
CA ALA A 76 -0.45 -16.54 -5.69
C ALA A 76 -1.79 -16.61 -6.46
N ASP A 77 -2.79 -17.32 -5.93
CA ASP A 77 -4.10 -17.45 -6.56
C ASP A 77 -4.80 -16.08 -6.73
N GLN A 78 -4.71 -15.22 -5.70
CA GLN A 78 -5.27 -13.87 -5.78
C GLN A 78 -4.57 -12.99 -6.82
N VAL A 79 -3.26 -13.19 -7.03
CA VAL A 79 -2.52 -12.49 -8.08
C VAL A 79 -2.92 -13.02 -9.46
N ASP A 80 -3.10 -14.33 -9.63
CA ASP A 80 -3.53 -14.91 -10.91
C ASP A 80 -4.93 -14.44 -11.32
N ASP A 81 -5.85 -14.32 -10.35
CA ASP A 81 -7.21 -13.78 -10.58
C ASP A 81 -7.21 -12.28 -10.89
N LEU A 82 -6.20 -11.54 -10.41
CA LEU A 82 -6.13 -10.09 -10.56
C LEU A 82 -5.63 -9.65 -11.94
N PHE A 83 -4.74 -10.43 -12.55
CA PHE A 83 -4.04 -10.06 -13.76
C PHE A 83 -4.56 -10.81 -14.99
N THR A 84 -4.88 -10.06 -16.03
CA THR A 84 -5.01 -10.65 -17.37
C THR A 84 -3.62 -10.80 -17.99
N PHE A 85 -3.15 -12.04 -18.15
CA PHE A 85 -1.91 -12.32 -18.86
C PHE A 85 -2.17 -12.30 -20.37
N ILE A 86 -1.38 -11.49 -21.09
CA ILE A 86 -1.43 -11.40 -22.54
C ILE A 86 -0.15 -12.03 -23.09
N TYR A 87 -0.30 -13.18 -23.76
CA TYR A 87 0.80 -13.99 -24.28
C TYR A 87 1.04 -13.68 -25.75
N LEU A 88 2.25 -13.23 -26.08
CA LEU A 88 2.63 -12.91 -27.46
C LEU A 88 3.28 -14.11 -28.20
N GLN A 89 3.55 -15.23 -27.51
CA GLN A 89 4.00 -16.50 -28.11
C GLN A 89 2.87 -17.55 -28.07
N LYS A 90 2.67 -18.26 -29.19
CA LYS A 90 1.68 -19.35 -29.30
C LYS A 90 2.19 -20.72 -28.84
N GLU A 91 3.50 -20.88 -28.63
CA GLU A 91 4.17 -22.19 -28.52
C GLU A 91 4.54 -22.60 -27.10
N ALA A 92 4.58 -21.66 -26.15
CA ALA A 92 4.72 -21.97 -24.74
C ALA A 92 3.34 -22.29 -24.16
N THR A 93 3.18 -23.45 -23.54
CA THR A 93 1.96 -23.78 -22.80
C THR A 93 1.74 -22.69 -21.76
N GLU A 94 0.63 -21.96 -21.83
CA GLU A 94 0.33 -20.87 -20.87
C GLU A 94 0.52 -21.31 -19.42
N GLU A 95 0.21 -22.57 -19.14
CA GLU A 95 0.41 -23.25 -17.86
C GLU A 95 1.86 -23.24 -17.36
N LEU A 96 2.85 -23.43 -18.25
CA LEU A 96 4.26 -23.40 -17.91
C LEU A 96 4.71 -21.98 -17.54
N LEU A 97 4.26 -20.98 -18.31
CA LEU A 97 4.55 -19.57 -18.06
C LEU A 97 3.90 -19.09 -16.76
N ARG A 98 2.64 -19.49 -16.50
CA ARG A 98 1.93 -19.21 -15.25
C ARG A 98 2.66 -19.78 -14.05
N ARG A 99 2.99 -21.08 -14.08
CA ARG A 99 3.70 -21.77 -12.99
C ARG A 99 5.07 -21.18 -12.68
N GLN A 100 5.77 -20.62 -13.67
CA GLN A 100 7.10 -20.08 -13.45
C GLN A 100 7.09 -18.60 -13.04
N LEU A 101 6.05 -17.84 -13.39
CA LEU A 101 5.86 -16.45 -12.95
C LEU A 101 5.25 -16.36 -11.54
N LEU A 102 4.31 -17.26 -11.22
CA LEU A 102 3.73 -17.45 -9.89
C LEU A 102 4.05 -18.88 -9.40
N PRO A 103 5.29 -19.16 -8.95
CA PRO A 103 5.61 -20.47 -8.41
C PRO A 103 4.78 -20.73 -7.15
N SER A 104 4.13 -21.89 -7.10
CA SER A 104 3.43 -22.39 -5.93
C SER A 104 4.43 -22.57 -4.78
N GLY A 105 4.60 -21.53 -3.95
CA GLY A 105 5.52 -21.52 -2.82
C GLY A 105 6.37 -20.25 -2.64
N GLU A 106 6.20 -19.20 -3.47
CA GLU A 106 6.94 -17.96 -3.26
C GLU A 106 6.44 -17.11 -2.07
N THR A 107 7.38 -16.41 -1.44
CA THR A 107 7.17 -15.56 -0.27
C THR A 107 6.24 -14.38 -0.61
N ILE A 108 5.38 -13.99 0.34
CA ILE A 108 4.47 -12.81 0.27
C ILE A 108 5.15 -11.56 -0.32
N SER A 109 6.44 -11.38 -0.01
CA SER A 109 7.27 -10.29 -0.49
C SER A 109 7.37 -10.24 -2.03
N LYS A 110 7.41 -11.37 -2.74
CA LYS A 110 7.49 -11.38 -4.21
C LYS A 110 6.14 -11.05 -4.85
N MET A 111 5.04 -11.56 -4.30
CA MET A 111 3.68 -11.24 -4.79
C MET A 111 3.36 -9.75 -4.67
N GLN A 112 3.69 -9.14 -3.53
CA GLN A 112 3.54 -7.69 -3.34
C GLN A 112 4.41 -6.88 -4.31
N LYS A 113 5.60 -7.36 -4.64
CA LYS A 113 6.47 -6.69 -5.61
C LYS A 113 5.94 -6.80 -7.04
N ILE A 114 5.38 -7.94 -7.43
CA ILE A 114 4.72 -8.12 -8.73
C ILE A 114 3.52 -7.16 -8.83
N LEU A 115 2.71 -7.09 -7.76
CA LEU A 115 1.60 -6.15 -7.69
C LEU A 115 2.07 -4.69 -7.80
N ALA A 116 3.08 -4.30 -7.04
CA ALA A 116 3.64 -2.94 -7.08
C ALA A 116 4.26 -2.60 -8.43
N PHE A 117 4.91 -3.57 -9.07
CA PHE A 117 5.46 -3.38 -10.40
C PHE A 117 4.38 -3.15 -11.46
N ALA A 118 3.31 -3.95 -11.44
CA ALA A 118 2.28 -3.88 -12.47
C ALA A 118 1.24 -2.78 -12.23
N THR A 119 1.00 -2.40 -10.97
CA THR A 119 -0.08 -1.46 -10.59
C THR A 119 0.40 -0.19 -9.88
N GLY A 120 1.65 -0.16 -9.40
CA GLY A 120 2.16 0.90 -8.53
C GLY A 120 1.68 0.82 -7.08
N ALA A 121 0.81 -0.15 -6.74
CA ALA A 121 0.26 -0.34 -5.41
C ALA A 121 0.84 -1.59 -4.73
N THR A 122 1.07 -1.53 -3.43
CA THR A 122 1.57 -2.68 -2.63
C THR A 122 0.44 -3.55 -2.07
N ALA A 123 -0.81 -3.13 -2.24
CA ALA A 123 -2.02 -3.87 -1.87
C ALA A 123 -3.14 -3.60 -2.88
N VAL A 124 -4.08 -4.54 -3.02
CA VAL A 124 -5.26 -4.38 -3.87
C VAL A 124 -6.20 -3.36 -3.22
N PRO A 125 -6.63 -2.29 -3.93
CA PRO A 125 -7.60 -1.35 -3.39
C PRO A 125 -8.91 -2.07 -3.02
N PRO A 126 -9.65 -1.59 -2.00
CA PRO A 126 -10.92 -2.21 -1.63
C PRO A 126 -11.98 -2.26 -2.73
N ILE A 127 -11.92 -1.33 -3.69
CA ILE A 127 -12.79 -1.32 -4.88
C ILE A 127 -12.25 -2.18 -6.04
N GLY A 128 -11.10 -2.83 -5.85
CA GLY A 128 -10.35 -3.51 -6.89
C GLY A 128 -9.68 -2.52 -7.86
N PHE A 129 -9.19 -3.06 -8.97
CA PHE A 129 -8.64 -2.27 -10.07
C PHE A 129 -9.67 -2.15 -11.20
N SER A 130 -9.82 -0.94 -11.75
CA SER A 130 -10.65 -0.69 -12.93
C SER A 130 -9.91 0.26 -13.89
N PRO A 131 -9.53 -0.18 -15.11
CA PRO A 131 -9.69 -1.54 -15.64
C PRO A 131 -8.80 -2.56 -14.90
N ALA A 132 -9.11 -3.85 -15.05
CA ALA A 132 -8.28 -4.93 -14.50
C ALA A 132 -6.84 -4.82 -15.06
N PRO A 133 -5.80 -4.99 -14.22
CA PRO A 133 -4.44 -4.85 -14.66
C PRO A 133 -4.04 -6.02 -15.57
N SER A 134 -3.11 -5.77 -16.49
CA SER A 134 -2.61 -6.77 -17.42
C SER A 134 -1.10 -6.82 -17.42
N ILE A 135 -0.54 -8.03 -17.56
CA ILE A 135 0.90 -8.23 -17.75
C ILE A 135 1.09 -8.77 -19.16
N GLU A 136 1.74 -7.96 -20.00
CA GLU A 136 2.15 -8.37 -21.34
C GLU A 136 3.49 -9.09 -21.26
N LEU A 137 3.50 -10.34 -21.73
CA LEU A 137 4.71 -11.15 -21.77
C LEU A 137 5.33 -11.04 -23.17
N PRO A 138 6.55 -10.47 -23.31
CA PRO A 138 7.19 -10.28 -24.60
C PRO A 138 7.56 -11.62 -25.25
N LEU A 139 7.67 -11.61 -26.59
CA LEU A 139 8.28 -12.67 -27.40
C LEU A 139 9.78 -12.79 -27.08
N HIS A 140 10.14 -13.35 -25.92
CA HIS A 140 11.54 -13.63 -25.63
C HIS A 140 11.89 -15.04 -26.13
N VAL A 141 12.97 -15.15 -26.91
CA VAL A 141 13.47 -16.42 -27.50
C VAL A 141 13.81 -17.45 -26.42
N SER A 142 13.99 -17.03 -25.17
CA SER A 142 14.18 -17.89 -24.00
C SER A 142 13.47 -17.31 -22.78
N TYR A 143 12.68 -18.16 -22.12
CA TYR A 143 12.00 -17.83 -20.86
C TYR A 143 12.98 -17.37 -19.77
N GLN A 144 14.19 -17.94 -19.70
CA GLN A 144 15.16 -17.57 -18.66
C GLN A 144 15.63 -16.13 -18.77
N LEU A 145 15.81 -15.64 -20.00
CA LEU A 145 16.20 -14.25 -20.22
C LEU A 145 15.05 -13.30 -19.88
N PHE A 146 13.80 -13.71 -20.12
CA PHE A 146 12.63 -12.97 -19.64
C PHE A 146 12.59 -12.93 -18.12
N LYS A 147 12.76 -14.09 -17.45
CA LYS A 147 12.71 -14.21 -15.99
C LYS A 147 13.78 -13.34 -15.33
N GLU A 148 15.03 -13.39 -15.80
CA GLU A 148 16.12 -12.57 -15.27
C GLU A 148 15.84 -11.07 -15.39
N LYS A 149 15.36 -10.62 -16.56
CA LYS A 149 14.97 -9.22 -16.77
C LYS A 149 13.78 -8.82 -15.91
N PHE A 150 12.80 -9.72 -15.74
CA PHE A 150 11.62 -9.49 -14.92
C PHE A 150 11.99 -9.37 -13.44
N ASP A 151 12.71 -10.36 -12.89
CA ASP A 151 13.19 -10.34 -11.50
C ASP A 151 14.08 -9.12 -11.21
N PHE A 152 14.96 -8.74 -12.15
CA PHE A 152 15.76 -7.52 -12.05
C PHE A 152 14.89 -6.25 -11.96
N LYS A 153 13.83 -6.18 -12.77
CA LYS A 153 12.95 -5.01 -12.82
C LYS A 153 12.05 -4.92 -11.59
N ILE A 154 11.56 -6.06 -11.11
CA ILE A 154 10.90 -6.20 -9.80
C ILE A 154 11.79 -5.62 -8.69
N GLN A 155 13.05 -6.04 -8.63
CA GLN A 155 13.99 -5.57 -7.61
C GLN A 155 14.32 -4.07 -7.77
N SER A 156 14.34 -3.54 -9.00
CA SER A 156 14.60 -2.11 -9.25
C SER A 156 13.46 -1.19 -8.79
N THR A 157 12.24 -1.70 -8.69
CA THR A 157 11.04 -0.93 -8.31
C THR A 157 11.09 -0.51 -6.83
N GLU A 158 11.80 -1.27 -5.98
CA GLU A 158 12.02 -0.95 -4.56
C GLU A 158 12.75 0.39 -4.36
N ARG A 159 13.63 0.80 -5.29
CA ARG A 159 14.40 2.05 -5.13
C ARG A 159 13.58 3.32 -5.33
N ARG A 160 12.38 3.23 -5.92
CA ARG A 160 11.51 4.41 -6.13
C ARG A 160 10.54 4.67 -4.99
N HIS A 161 10.23 3.66 -4.16
CA HIS A 161 9.29 3.84 -3.04
C HIS A 161 9.87 4.58 -1.81
N SER A 162 11.17 4.91 -1.79
CA SER A 162 11.74 5.77 -0.73
C SER A 162 11.43 7.26 -0.93
N THR A 163 10.92 7.65 -2.10
CA THR A 163 10.58 9.04 -2.45
C THR A 163 9.39 9.03 -3.41
N ASP A 164 8.18 9.07 -2.88
CA ASP A 164 7.08 9.91 -3.38
C ASP A 164 5.71 9.39 -2.94
N SER A 165 4.95 10.32 -2.36
CA SER A 165 3.53 10.25 -2.07
C SER A 165 2.70 10.15 -3.36
N TYR A 166 1.73 9.23 -3.35
CA TYR A 166 0.58 9.12 -4.25
C TYR A 166 0.49 10.14 -5.40
N VAL A 167 0.80 9.68 -6.62
CA VAL A 167 0.20 10.20 -7.85
C VAL A 167 -0.21 9.01 -8.71
N GLY A 168 -1.50 8.71 -8.69
CA GLY A 168 -2.10 7.82 -9.68
C GLY A 168 -2.07 8.50 -11.04
N HIS A 169 -1.23 8.01 -11.93
CA HIS A 169 -1.38 8.25 -13.36
C HIS A 169 -0.79 7.07 -14.14
N ALA A 170 -1.58 6.57 -15.08
CA ALA A 170 -1.33 5.40 -15.91
C ALA A 170 0.07 5.39 -16.55
N GLY A 171 0.97 4.57 -16.01
CA GLY A 171 2.35 4.40 -16.50
C GLY A 171 2.53 3.25 -17.50
N LEU A 172 1.45 2.69 -18.06
CA LEU A 172 1.51 1.36 -18.67
C LEU A 172 1.77 1.31 -20.20
N LYS A 173 2.09 2.41 -20.87
CA LYS A 173 2.33 2.37 -22.34
C LYS A 173 3.79 2.49 -22.79
N ASN A 174 4.73 2.85 -21.91
CA ASN A 174 6.08 3.26 -22.35
C ASN A 174 7.24 2.37 -21.88
N ALA A 175 7.01 1.35 -21.04
CA ALA A 175 8.11 0.62 -20.41
C ALA A 175 8.62 -0.62 -21.18
N LEU A 176 7.88 -1.08 -22.20
CA LEU A 176 8.24 -2.23 -23.05
C LEU A 176 8.60 -1.85 -24.49
N LYS A 177 8.45 -0.57 -24.88
CA LYS A 177 8.72 -0.10 -26.25
C LYS A 177 10.13 0.47 -26.46
N ARG A 178 10.95 0.58 -25.41
CA ARG A 178 12.25 1.28 -25.48
C ARG A 178 13.48 0.43 -25.79
N ASP A 179 13.38 -0.90 -25.77
CA ASP A 179 14.56 -1.77 -25.95
C ASP A 179 14.58 -2.53 -27.29
N ASN A 180 13.76 -2.12 -28.27
CA ASN A 180 13.81 -2.65 -29.65
C ASN A 180 14.20 -1.56 -30.68
N SER A 181 15.14 -0.68 -30.33
CA SER A 181 15.85 0.18 -31.29
C SER A 181 17.34 0.17 -31.01
#